data_AF-A0A674NPB1-F1
#
_entry.id   AF-A0A674NPB1-F1
#
_cell.length_a   1.000
_cell.length_b   1.000
_cell.length_c   1.000
_cell.angle_alpha   90.00
_cell.angle_beta   90.00
_cell.angle_gamma   90.00
#
_symmetry.space_group_name_H-M   'P 1'
#
loop_
_entity.id
_entity.type
_entity.pdbx_description
1 polymer ?
#
loop_
_entity_poly.entity_id
_entity_poly.type
_entity_poly.pdbx_seq_one_letter_code
_entity_poly.pdbx_strand_id
1 'polypeptide(L)'
;MAAPAGDDPDSLMTLTTIFCLRNLRKTMCYQGFKNKLSLRSDIFLPSEICDKLVSTYMEMVHTDNNFEPEESFFQLFSDPRSTRLTRVQLREDIVRDKDLEAIRKQDLIELNLTYCNSLSSRSLKTLMCFRETLVSLCLFGCRYIFYRRGAPLACSEDTEDEDCPVSRQALETDFNFQGFNRLRLLNIEGLPDEVDVETLLKPLKCLTSLELANVQLLGTAFLTQWKDRLASLVLYNVDLSEELVSTVVELLHLRHLDISRESRRASLKFKMTRKILTSIVQRLVNLVSLDISGHMMLDNCTVPHFEEAMGRPSIEPCKSSIYPFQELRRPLQFLGLYDTSLCNVTHIPAQKVTGSKNEEQVLNAIEAYMEFRPELAHRAINQLFDIARIQHCSQLLRALQLVIAALKCHKYDKSIQVTGSAALYYLTNTEYRCDQSVRLRREVIQVVLNGMEQYQEVTVQRNCCLTLCNFSIPEELEFQYSRVNLLLLKILEPSRQDESIQRIAVHLCNALVCQVDNHHKEAVGKMGFVKVTFSSCFIKNVEESVKS
;
A
#
# COMPACT_ATOMS: atom_id res chain seq x y z
N MET A 1 15.36 5.72 -33.72
CA MET A 1 14.66 4.71 -32.91
C MET A 1 13.68 5.46 -32.03
N ALA A 2 12.38 5.18 -32.12
CA ALA A 2 11.43 5.71 -31.14
C ALA A 2 11.77 5.09 -29.78
N ALA A 3 11.88 5.90 -28.73
CA ALA A 3 12.06 5.37 -27.39
C ALA A 3 10.89 4.43 -27.06
N PRO A 4 11.14 3.26 -26.45
CA PRO A 4 10.05 2.42 -25.97
C PRO A 4 9.19 3.22 -24.98
N ALA A 5 7.86 3.04 -25.05
CA ALA A 5 6.94 3.71 -24.15
C ALA A 5 7.34 3.48 -22.69
N GLY A 6 7.50 4.55 -21.92
CA GLY A 6 7.91 4.49 -20.50
C GLY A 6 9.33 4.99 -20.20
N ASP A 7 10.14 5.33 -21.21
CA ASP A 7 11.45 5.97 -21.02
C ASP A 7 11.41 7.50 -21.21
N ASP A 8 10.23 8.11 -21.14
CA ASP A 8 10.10 9.57 -21.18
C ASP A 8 10.81 10.22 -19.98
N PRO A 9 11.52 11.35 -20.18
CA PRO A 9 12.17 12.06 -19.09
C PRO A 9 11.15 12.58 -18.09
N ASP A 10 11.53 12.61 -16.81
CA ASP A 10 10.69 13.21 -15.78
C ASP A 10 10.41 14.69 -16.10
N SER A 11 9.20 15.14 -15.74
CA SER A 11 8.81 16.53 -15.95
C SER A 11 9.75 17.50 -15.22
N LEU A 12 9.94 18.70 -15.78
CA LEU A 12 10.72 19.76 -15.12
C LEU A 12 10.19 20.07 -13.72
N MET A 13 8.86 19.99 -13.52
CA MET A 13 8.23 20.16 -12.22
C MET A 13 8.71 19.12 -11.21
N THR A 14 8.71 17.84 -11.59
CA THR A 14 9.19 16.73 -10.74
C THR A 14 10.65 16.94 -10.37
N LEU A 15 11.50 17.18 -11.37
CA LEU A 15 12.94 17.38 -11.17
C LEU A 15 13.24 18.59 -10.25
N THR A 16 12.54 19.70 -10.47
CA THR A 16 12.71 20.93 -9.67
C THR A 16 12.21 20.73 -8.25
N THR A 17 11.10 20.03 -8.06
CA THR A 17 10.54 19.72 -6.72
C THR A 17 11.53 18.88 -5.92
N ILE A 18 12.07 17.80 -6.51
CA ILE A 18 13.08 16.95 -5.87
C ILE A 18 14.34 17.75 -5.53
N PHE A 19 14.81 18.59 -6.47
CA PHE A 19 15.98 19.43 -6.24
C PHE A 19 15.77 20.41 -5.07
N CYS A 20 14.61 21.06 -5.01
CA CYS A 20 14.23 21.96 -3.93
C CYS A 20 14.17 21.24 -2.58
N LEU A 21 13.54 20.07 -2.51
CA LEU A 21 13.44 19.29 -1.26
C LEU A 21 14.80 18.84 -0.74
N ARG A 22 15.73 18.44 -1.62
CA ARG A 22 17.11 18.12 -1.24
C ARG A 22 17.94 19.33 -0.83
N ASN A 23 17.47 20.55 -1.15
CA ASN A 23 18.22 21.79 -0.96
C ASN A 23 17.36 22.90 -0.36
N LEU A 24 16.45 22.58 0.58
CA LEU A 24 15.47 23.53 1.13
C LEU A 24 16.11 24.83 1.61
N ARG A 25 17.22 24.72 2.35
CA ARG A 25 17.98 25.86 2.92
C ARG A 25 18.70 26.74 1.89
N LYS A 26 18.97 26.21 0.69
CA LYS A 26 19.64 26.94 -0.40
C LYS A 26 18.66 27.55 -1.40
N THR A 27 17.41 27.09 -1.37
CA THR A 27 16.40 27.44 -2.38
C THR A 27 15.34 28.37 -1.80
N MET A 28 14.46 27.83 -0.95
CA MET A 28 13.23 28.51 -0.51
C MET A 28 13.19 28.84 1.00
N CYS A 29 14.07 28.25 1.80
CA CYS A 29 14.06 28.40 3.25
C CYS A 29 15.31 29.07 3.77
N TYR A 30 15.21 29.65 4.97
CA TYR A 30 16.34 30.08 5.78
C TYR A 30 16.20 29.56 7.22
N GLN A 31 17.29 29.60 7.97
CA GLN A 31 17.31 29.17 9.36
C GLN A 31 16.83 30.32 10.26
N GLY A 32 15.62 30.16 10.80
CA GLY A 32 14.98 31.14 11.66
C GLY A 32 15.39 31.00 13.14
N PHE A 33 14.62 31.66 14.00
CA PHE A 33 14.83 31.64 15.45
C PHE A 33 14.71 30.21 16.03
N LYS A 34 15.62 29.82 16.93
CA LYS A 34 15.74 28.46 17.52
C LYS A 34 15.98 27.33 16.50
N ASN A 35 16.76 27.57 15.45
CA ASN A 35 17.06 26.57 14.40
C ASN A 35 15.84 26.05 13.61
N LYS A 36 14.69 26.73 13.69
CA LYS A 36 13.50 26.33 12.93
C LYS A 36 13.62 26.74 11.47
N LEU A 37 13.26 25.84 10.56
CA LEU A 37 13.20 26.15 9.14
C LEU A 37 12.05 27.12 8.89
N SER A 38 12.28 28.19 8.13
CA SER A 38 11.26 29.19 7.79
C SER A 38 11.32 29.51 6.31
N LEU A 39 10.14 29.69 5.70
CA LEU A 39 10.04 30.11 4.31
C LEU A 39 10.53 31.57 4.20
N ARG A 40 11.28 31.89 3.16
CA ARG A 40 11.72 33.28 2.92
C ARG A 40 10.50 34.20 2.71
N SER A 41 10.61 35.43 3.20
CA SER A 41 9.50 36.40 3.20
C SER A 41 9.09 36.89 1.80
N ASP A 42 9.95 36.70 0.79
CA ASP A 42 9.71 37.03 -0.61
C ASP A 42 9.05 35.89 -1.40
N ILE A 43 8.77 34.76 -0.76
CA ILE A 43 8.24 33.56 -1.42
C ILE A 43 6.77 33.36 -1.03
N PHE A 44 5.95 33.21 -2.07
CA PHE A 44 4.58 32.72 -1.96
C PHE A 44 4.46 31.40 -2.74
N LEU A 45 3.90 30.38 -2.10
CA LEU A 45 3.67 29.07 -2.71
C LEU A 45 2.15 28.81 -2.85
N PRO A 46 1.62 28.71 -4.08
CA PRO A 46 0.22 28.37 -4.32
C PRO A 46 -0.06 26.88 -4.07
N SER A 47 -1.34 26.51 -4.06
CA SER A 47 -1.83 25.15 -3.75
C SER A 47 -1.18 24.07 -4.59
N GLU A 48 -1.02 24.29 -5.89
CA GLU A 48 -0.46 23.30 -6.81
C GLU A 48 1.00 22.98 -6.46
N ILE A 49 1.74 23.95 -5.93
CA ILE A 49 3.14 23.79 -5.53
C ILE A 49 3.23 23.20 -4.12
N CYS A 50 2.44 23.70 -3.18
CA CYS A 50 2.46 23.20 -1.80
C CYS A 50 2.01 21.74 -1.72
N ASP A 51 0.89 21.39 -2.36
CA ASP A 51 0.36 20.02 -2.36
C ASP A 51 1.36 19.06 -3.02
N LYS A 52 2.01 19.48 -4.12
CA LYS A 52 3.07 18.69 -4.79
C LYS A 52 4.33 18.55 -3.93
N LEU A 53 4.76 19.62 -3.25
CA LEU A 53 5.92 19.59 -2.34
C LEU A 53 5.70 18.60 -1.20
N VAL A 54 4.53 18.62 -0.56
CA VAL A 54 4.20 17.69 0.53
C VAL A 54 4.13 16.26 0.02
N SER A 55 3.44 16.02 -1.10
CA SER A 55 3.32 14.69 -1.70
C SER A 55 4.68 14.10 -2.09
N THR A 56 5.53 14.87 -2.78
CA THR A 56 6.87 14.42 -3.17
C THR A 56 7.80 14.28 -1.95
N TYR A 57 7.67 15.14 -0.93
CA TYR A 57 8.42 14.98 0.31
C TYR A 57 8.09 13.65 1.00
N MET A 58 6.80 13.31 1.13
CA MET A 58 6.37 12.02 1.69
C MET A 58 6.85 10.83 0.85
N GLU A 59 6.79 10.93 -0.47
CA GLU A 59 7.30 9.90 -1.38
C GLU A 59 8.82 9.67 -1.20
N MET A 60 9.60 10.75 -1.10
CA MET A 60 11.04 10.67 -0.89
C MET A 60 11.39 10.07 0.47
N VAL A 61 10.73 10.51 1.55
CA VAL A 61 10.91 9.91 2.89
C VAL A 61 10.65 8.41 2.87
N HIS A 62 9.63 7.98 2.12
CA HIS A 62 9.22 6.60 2.08
C HIS A 62 10.14 5.71 1.22
N THR A 63 10.56 6.22 0.05
CA THR A 63 11.23 5.43 -1.00
C THR A 63 12.74 5.64 -1.10
N ASP A 64 13.26 6.81 -0.73
CA ASP A 64 14.67 7.18 -0.84
C ASP A 64 15.34 7.12 0.54
N ASN A 65 15.99 6.00 0.84
CA ASN A 65 16.67 5.81 2.13
C ASN A 65 17.88 6.75 2.34
N ASN A 66 18.33 7.48 1.32
CA ASN A 66 19.36 8.53 1.46
C ASN A 66 18.77 9.91 1.74
N PHE A 67 17.44 10.06 1.73
CA PHE A 67 16.78 11.32 2.00
C PHE A 67 16.59 11.50 3.50
N GLU A 68 17.23 12.53 4.06
CA GLU A 68 17.07 12.88 5.47
C GLU A 68 15.84 13.78 5.67
N PRO A 69 14.82 13.34 6.42
CA PRO A 69 13.64 14.16 6.67
C PRO A 69 13.96 15.35 7.58
N GLU A 70 13.39 16.52 7.26
CA GLU A 70 13.52 17.74 8.06
C GLU A 70 12.38 17.82 9.10
N GLU A 71 12.72 17.77 10.39
CA GLU A 71 11.75 17.71 11.50
C GLU A 71 10.76 18.89 11.57
N SER A 72 11.08 20.01 10.91
CA SER A 72 10.27 21.23 10.90
C SER A 72 9.63 21.52 9.54
N PHE A 73 9.65 20.56 8.60
CA PHE A 73 9.12 20.73 7.25
C PHE A 73 7.68 21.25 7.24
N PHE A 74 6.77 20.67 8.03
CA PHE A 74 5.37 21.11 8.05
C PHE A 74 5.15 22.52 8.62
N GLN A 75 6.10 23.05 9.39
CA GLN A 75 6.01 24.42 9.91
C GLN A 75 6.10 25.47 8.79
N LEU A 76 6.67 25.12 7.64
CA LEU A 76 6.70 25.96 6.46
C LEU A 76 5.30 26.36 5.97
N PHE A 77 4.30 25.53 6.25
CA PHE A 77 2.92 25.72 5.80
C PHE A 77 1.99 26.29 6.89
N SER A 78 2.56 26.91 7.93
CA SER A 78 1.78 27.42 9.07
C SER A 78 1.12 28.78 8.84
N ASP A 79 1.58 29.55 7.85
CA ASP A 79 1.00 30.85 7.45
C ASP A 79 0.23 30.72 6.12
N PRO A 80 -1.13 30.80 6.15
CA PRO A 80 -1.97 30.78 4.95
C PRO A 80 -1.73 31.93 3.96
N ARG A 81 -1.05 33.00 4.40
CA ARG A 81 -0.72 34.15 3.53
C ARG A 81 0.46 33.87 2.61
N SER A 82 1.40 33.04 3.06
CA SER A 82 2.61 32.69 2.31
C SER A 82 2.51 31.34 1.61
N THR A 83 1.66 30.44 2.12
CA THR A 83 1.47 29.09 1.60
C THR A 83 0.00 28.72 1.59
N ARG A 84 -0.44 27.98 0.58
CA ARG A 84 -1.79 27.43 0.53
C ARG A 84 -1.70 25.93 0.40
N LEU A 85 -2.16 25.18 1.40
CA LEU A 85 -2.36 23.74 1.28
C LEU A 85 -3.85 23.44 1.12
N THR A 86 -4.18 22.56 0.19
CA THR A 86 -5.55 22.11 -0.02
C THR A 86 -5.71 20.61 0.01
N ARG A 87 -4.70 19.87 -0.42
CA ARG A 87 -4.73 18.41 -0.49
C ARG A 87 -3.47 17.85 0.14
N VAL A 88 -3.65 17.08 1.20
CA VAL A 88 -2.53 16.59 2.00
C VAL A 88 -2.67 15.08 2.17
N GLN A 89 -1.65 14.36 1.72
CA GLN A 89 -1.50 12.91 1.93
C GLN A 89 -0.28 12.68 2.80
N LEU A 90 -0.50 12.12 3.98
CA LEU A 90 0.52 11.79 4.97
C LEU A 90 0.48 10.30 5.25
N ARG A 91 1.65 9.71 5.49
CA ARG A 91 1.79 8.28 5.67
C ARG A 91 2.78 7.93 6.77
N GLU A 92 2.50 6.82 7.46
CA GLU A 92 3.41 6.14 8.37
C GLU A 92 3.75 6.93 9.65
N ASP A 93 4.60 6.35 10.48
CA ASP A 93 4.87 6.81 11.84
C ASP A 93 5.81 8.01 11.94
N ILE A 94 6.34 8.49 10.81
CA ILE A 94 7.08 9.75 10.77
C ILE A 94 6.19 10.96 11.10
N VAL A 95 4.88 10.84 10.84
CA VAL A 95 3.90 11.90 11.03
C VAL A 95 3.47 11.95 12.49
N ARG A 96 3.68 13.08 13.14
CA ARG A 96 3.35 13.32 14.55
C ARG A 96 2.20 14.33 14.69
N ASP A 97 1.55 14.36 15.85
CA ASP A 97 0.48 15.32 16.16
C ASP A 97 0.88 16.79 15.84
N LYS A 98 2.15 17.14 16.13
CA LYS A 98 2.71 18.49 15.88
C LYS A 98 2.69 18.88 14.40
N ASP A 99 2.73 17.92 13.49
CA ASP A 99 2.81 18.13 12.05
C ASP A 99 1.42 18.53 11.52
N LEU A 100 0.35 17.88 12.00
CA LEU A 100 -1.02 18.31 11.75
C LEU A 100 -1.31 19.66 12.41
N GLU A 101 -0.86 19.86 13.66
CA GLU A 101 -1.02 21.14 14.37
C GLU A 101 -0.36 22.30 13.62
N ALA A 102 0.76 22.05 12.92
CA ALA A 102 1.46 23.06 12.13
C ALA A 102 0.61 23.58 10.97
N ILE A 103 -0.21 22.74 10.36
CA ILE A 103 -1.06 23.07 9.20
C ILE A 103 -2.51 23.40 9.57
N ARG A 104 -2.85 23.49 10.86
CA ARG A 104 -4.22 23.70 11.38
C ARG A 104 -4.97 24.94 10.85
N LYS A 105 -4.23 25.91 10.29
CA LYS A 105 -4.80 27.17 9.75
C LYS A 105 -5.10 27.09 8.26
N GLN A 106 -4.75 25.99 7.60
CA GLN A 106 -4.95 25.78 6.17
C GLN A 106 -6.39 25.34 5.89
N ASP A 107 -6.92 25.74 4.74
CA ASP A 107 -8.26 25.40 4.28
C ASP A 107 -8.25 24.07 3.53
N LEU A 108 -8.00 22.97 4.24
CA LEU A 108 -7.87 21.65 3.62
C LEU A 108 -9.21 21.18 3.03
N ILE A 109 -9.16 20.68 1.80
CA ILE A 109 -10.26 20.05 1.07
C ILE A 109 -10.16 18.53 1.18
N GLU A 110 -8.95 17.99 1.09
CA GLU A 110 -8.67 16.54 1.15
C GLU A 110 -7.54 16.28 2.16
N LEU A 111 -7.80 15.39 3.12
CA LEU A 111 -6.79 14.92 4.07
C LEU A 111 -6.79 13.40 4.10
N ASN A 112 -5.67 12.80 3.70
CA ASN A 112 -5.44 11.37 3.75
C ASN A 112 -4.32 11.05 4.75
N LEU A 113 -4.67 10.32 5.80
CA LEU A 113 -3.76 9.79 6.81
C LEU A 113 -3.77 8.27 6.71
N THR A 114 -2.63 7.70 6.35
CA THR A 114 -2.47 6.25 6.11
C THR A 114 -1.37 5.69 7.00
N TYR A 115 -1.68 4.71 7.85
CA TYR A 115 -0.75 4.08 8.79
C TYR A 115 -0.02 5.05 9.74
N CYS A 116 -0.65 6.17 10.11
CA CYS A 116 -0.06 7.17 11.00
C CYS A 116 -0.33 6.80 12.48
N ASN A 117 0.36 5.79 13.02
CA ASN A 117 0.15 5.31 14.39
C ASN A 117 0.74 6.28 15.43
N SER A 118 1.69 7.13 15.06
CA SER A 118 2.21 8.19 15.94
C SER A 118 1.19 9.30 16.28
N LEU A 119 -0.01 9.31 15.67
CA LEU A 119 -1.08 10.27 15.96
C LEU A 119 -1.93 9.84 17.15
N SER A 120 -2.41 10.83 17.91
CA SER A 120 -3.28 10.63 19.08
C SER A 120 -4.55 11.47 18.98
N SER A 121 -5.39 11.45 20.03
CA SER A 121 -6.61 12.26 20.08
C SER A 121 -6.38 13.78 19.97
N ARG A 122 -5.13 14.25 20.10
CA ARG A 122 -4.74 15.64 19.77
C ARG A 122 -4.93 15.95 18.29
N SER A 123 -4.66 14.98 17.42
CA SER A 123 -4.90 15.11 15.98
C SER A 123 -6.38 15.22 15.65
N LEU A 124 -7.27 14.53 16.38
CA LEU A 124 -8.72 14.70 16.24
C LEU A 124 -9.18 16.13 16.59
N LYS A 125 -8.59 16.75 17.62
CA LYS A 125 -8.86 18.16 17.94
C LYS A 125 -8.39 19.10 16.85
N THR A 126 -7.27 18.80 16.20
CA THR A 126 -6.77 19.57 15.06
C THR A 126 -7.65 19.39 13.83
N LEU A 127 -8.17 18.19 13.59
CA LEU A 127 -9.14 17.90 12.54
C LEU A 127 -10.38 18.80 12.59
N MET A 128 -10.83 19.18 13.79
CA MET A 128 -11.94 20.12 13.97
C MET A 128 -11.68 21.50 13.34
N CYS A 129 -10.42 21.90 13.16
CA CYS A 129 -10.08 23.15 12.48
C CYS A 129 -10.42 23.12 10.98
N PHE A 130 -10.53 21.93 10.37
CA PHE A 130 -10.82 21.77 8.94
C PHE A 130 -12.31 21.49 8.64
N ARG A 131 -13.16 21.45 9.66
CA ARG A 131 -14.56 21.00 9.54
C ARG A 131 -15.40 21.75 8.50
N GLU A 132 -15.09 23.02 8.25
CA GLU A 132 -15.86 23.87 7.34
C GLU A 132 -15.46 23.70 5.87
N THR A 133 -14.24 23.20 5.61
CA THR A 133 -13.64 23.11 4.27
C THR A 133 -13.53 21.67 3.76
N LEU A 134 -13.33 20.71 4.67
CA LEU A 134 -13.00 19.33 4.32
C LEU A 134 -14.14 18.63 3.57
N VAL A 135 -13.79 18.04 2.43
CA VAL A 135 -14.69 17.29 1.55
C VAL A 135 -14.35 15.80 1.56
N SER A 136 -13.06 15.46 1.71
CA SER A 136 -12.58 14.08 1.79
C SER A 136 -11.67 13.89 3.01
N LEU A 137 -11.95 12.86 3.78
CA LEU A 137 -11.13 12.42 4.90
C LEU A 137 -10.87 10.91 4.80
N CYS A 138 -9.61 10.52 4.87
CA CYS A 138 -9.19 9.13 5.00
C CYS A 138 -8.38 8.97 6.28
N LEU A 139 -8.85 8.07 7.16
CA LEU A 139 -8.20 7.65 8.39
C LEU A 139 -7.94 6.14 8.32
N PHE A 140 -6.98 5.76 7.49
CA PHE A 140 -6.66 4.35 7.23
C PHE A 140 -5.48 3.90 8.10
N GLY A 141 -5.58 2.77 8.76
CA GLY A 141 -4.53 2.22 9.62
C GLY A 141 -4.03 3.13 10.75
N CYS A 142 -4.80 4.15 11.18
CA CYS A 142 -4.39 5.10 12.22
C CYS A 142 -4.78 4.61 13.63
N ARG A 143 -4.14 3.53 14.10
CA ARG A 143 -4.60 2.75 15.27
C ARG A 143 -4.79 3.56 16.55
N TYR A 144 -3.94 4.55 16.80
CA TYR A 144 -3.91 5.28 18.07
C TYR A 144 -4.61 6.65 18.04
N ILE A 145 -5.22 7.05 16.91
CA ILE A 145 -5.76 8.41 16.75
C ILE A 145 -6.92 8.73 17.71
N PHE A 146 -7.64 7.72 18.21
CA PHE A 146 -8.71 7.87 19.21
C PHE A 146 -8.23 7.77 20.66
N TYR A 147 -6.95 7.47 20.91
CA TYR A 147 -6.41 7.32 22.26
C TYR A 147 -5.77 8.61 22.75
N ARG A 148 -6.00 8.95 24.03
CA ARG A 148 -5.31 10.05 24.70
C ARG A 148 -3.90 9.59 25.05
N ARG A 149 -2.91 10.34 24.57
CA ARG A 149 -1.53 10.14 25.02
C ARG A 149 -1.44 10.45 26.52
N GLY A 150 -1.16 9.44 27.33
CA GLY A 150 -0.87 9.62 28.76
C GLY A 150 0.29 10.59 28.94
N ALA A 151 0.27 11.39 30.01
CA ALA A 151 1.49 12.07 30.44
C ALA A 151 2.57 10.99 30.72
N PRO A 152 3.85 11.21 30.37
CA PRO A 152 4.90 10.30 30.79
C PRO A 152 4.96 10.37 32.32
N LEU A 153 4.36 9.38 32.99
CA LEU A 153 4.69 9.11 34.38
C LEU A 153 6.12 8.55 34.36
N ALA A 154 6.95 9.05 35.27
CA ALA A 154 8.33 8.63 35.44
C ALA A 154 8.43 7.09 35.57
N CYS A 155 8.71 6.41 34.48
CA CYS A 155 9.08 5.02 34.42
C CYS A 155 10.39 4.92 33.65
N SER A 156 11.33 4.22 34.29
CA SER A 156 12.75 4.05 34.00
C SER A 156 13.11 3.83 32.52
N GLU A 157 14.24 4.41 32.12
CA GLU A 157 14.82 4.44 30.76
C GLU A 157 15.30 3.08 30.19
N ASP A 158 14.88 1.92 30.72
CA ASP A 158 15.58 0.65 30.47
C ASP A 158 14.74 -0.49 29.84
N THR A 159 13.65 -0.20 29.12
CA THR A 159 12.97 -1.24 28.32
C THR A 159 12.60 -0.75 26.92
N GLU A 160 13.42 -1.11 25.94
CA GLU A 160 13.15 -1.04 24.50
C GLU A 160 12.14 -2.12 24.05
N ASP A 161 11.02 -2.26 24.76
CA ASP A 161 9.89 -3.08 24.30
C ASP A 161 8.85 -2.14 23.65
N GLU A 162 8.78 -2.19 22.32
CA GLU A 162 7.86 -1.44 21.44
C GLU A 162 6.36 -1.72 21.69
N ASP A 163 6.00 -2.60 22.61
CA ASP A 163 4.62 -2.88 22.99
C ASP A 163 4.33 -2.34 24.40
N CYS A 164 4.22 -1.02 24.54
CA CYS A 164 3.58 -0.47 25.73
C CYS A 164 2.10 -0.90 25.70
N PRO A 165 1.60 -1.69 26.66
CA PRO A 165 0.27 -2.28 26.56
C PRO A 165 -0.79 -1.17 26.54
N VAL A 166 -1.67 -1.26 25.54
CA VAL A 166 -2.84 -0.41 25.26
C VAL A 166 -3.74 -0.18 26.49
N SER A 167 -3.60 -1.03 27.52
CA SER A 167 -4.39 -1.05 28.75
C SER A 167 -4.30 0.18 29.66
N ARG A 168 -3.48 1.20 29.34
CA ARG A 168 -3.34 2.43 30.17
C ARG A 168 -3.67 3.74 29.46
N GLN A 169 -4.07 3.74 28.20
CA GLN A 169 -4.43 4.96 27.48
C GLN A 169 -5.95 5.19 27.52
N ALA A 170 -6.38 6.36 28.03
CA ALA A 170 -7.79 6.71 28.05
C ALA A 170 -8.30 6.99 26.64
N LEU A 171 -9.42 6.39 26.25
CA LEU A 171 -10.04 6.60 24.94
C LEU A 171 -10.76 7.96 24.88
N GLU A 172 -10.69 8.64 23.73
CA GLU A 172 -11.45 9.86 23.44
C GLU A 172 -12.79 9.49 22.79
N THR A 173 -13.82 9.29 23.61
CA THR A 173 -15.18 8.94 23.15
C THR A 173 -16.03 10.17 22.80
N ASP A 174 -15.59 11.38 23.17
CA ASP A 174 -16.38 12.60 23.01
C ASP A 174 -16.30 13.20 21.59
N PHE A 175 -15.38 12.69 20.75
CA PHE A 175 -15.22 13.18 19.38
C PHE A 175 -16.34 12.69 18.47
N ASN A 176 -16.93 13.61 17.70
CA ASN A 176 -17.84 13.29 16.61
C ASN A 176 -17.66 14.27 15.44
N PHE A 177 -18.25 13.95 14.29
CA PHE A 177 -18.11 14.77 13.08
C PHE A 177 -19.06 15.98 13.02
N GLN A 178 -19.46 16.55 14.16
CA GLN A 178 -20.30 17.73 14.17
C GLN A 178 -19.61 18.94 13.52
N GLY A 179 -20.32 19.57 12.59
CA GLY A 179 -19.85 20.73 11.83
C GLY A 179 -19.16 20.40 10.51
N PHE A 180 -18.89 19.12 10.21
CA PHE A 180 -18.33 18.65 8.93
C PHE A 180 -19.39 18.65 7.81
N ASN A 181 -19.96 19.83 7.52
CA ASN A 181 -21.12 19.97 6.64
C ASN A 181 -20.80 19.74 5.15
N ARG A 182 -19.52 19.79 4.76
CA ARG A 182 -19.06 19.59 3.38
C ARG A 182 -18.48 18.21 3.12
N LEU A 183 -18.31 17.39 4.16
CA LEU A 183 -17.69 16.09 4.04
C LEU A 183 -18.59 15.15 3.21
N ARG A 184 -18.00 14.58 2.15
CA ARG A 184 -18.66 13.71 1.17
C ARG A 184 -18.05 12.34 1.10
N LEU A 185 -16.74 12.25 1.30
CA LEU A 185 -15.97 11.01 1.25
C LEU A 185 -15.33 10.79 2.61
N LEU A 186 -15.65 9.67 3.25
CA LEU A 186 -15.08 9.30 4.53
C LEU A 186 -14.64 7.84 4.49
N ASN A 187 -13.35 7.62 4.77
CA ASN A 187 -12.77 6.30 5.02
C ASN A 187 -12.27 6.26 6.45
N ILE A 188 -12.71 5.26 7.20
CA ILE A 188 -12.22 4.96 8.55
C ILE A 188 -11.94 3.46 8.63
N GLU A 189 -10.74 3.11 9.08
CA GLU A 189 -10.35 1.73 9.34
C GLU A 189 -10.10 1.51 10.84
N GLY A 190 -10.54 0.35 11.35
CA GLY A 190 -10.06 -0.18 12.63
C GLY A 190 -10.43 0.67 13.84
N LEU A 191 -11.68 1.15 13.88
CA LEU A 191 -12.20 1.85 15.05
C LEU A 191 -12.14 0.97 16.30
N PRO A 192 -11.72 1.49 17.46
CA PRO A 192 -11.81 0.77 18.72
C PRO A 192 -13.25 0.37 19.04
N ASP A 193 -13.45 -0.82 19.60
CA ASP A 193 -14.77 -1.41 19.86
C ASP A 193 -15.63 -0.55 20.80
N GLU A 194 -15.01 0.27 21.66
CA GLU A 194 -15.72 1.17 22.57
C GLU A 194 -16.20 2.47 21.91
N VAL A 195 -15.77 2.78 20.67
CA VAL A 195 -16.25 3.94 19.91
C VAL A 195 -17.54 3.59 19.18
N ASP A 196 -18.64 4.23 19.57
CA ASP A 196 -19.93 4.04 18.89
C ASP A 196 -19.94 4.74 17.51
N VAL A 197 -19.84 3.93 16.47
CA VAL A 197 -19.86 4.32 15.05
C VAL A 197 -21.09 5.15 14.69
N GLU A 198 -22.27 4.83 15.25
CA GLU A 198 -23.48 5.60 14.95
C GLU A 198 -23.32 7.03 15.49
N THR A 199 -22.97 7.20 16.76
CA THR A 199 -22.82 8.54 17.36
C THR A 199 -21.73 9.37 16.69
N LEU A 200 -20.63 8.73 16.28
CA LEU A 200 -19.54 9.34 15.54
C LEU A 200 -20.02 9.93 14.21
N LEU A 201 -20.79 9.17 13.43
CA LEU A 201 -21.13 9.49 12.03
C LEU A 201 -22.47 10.19 11.84
N LYS A 202 -23.42 10.05 12.75
CA LYS A 202 -24.79 10.64 12.69
C LYS A 202 -24.84 12.16 12.42
N PRO A 203 -23.86 12.99 12.82
CA PRO A 203 -23.85 14.40 12.45
C PRO A 203 -23.65 14.67 10.93
N LEU A 204 -23.12 13.71 10.17
CA LEU A 204 -22.77 13.87 8.76
C LEU A 204 -24.00 13.74 7.86
N LYS A 205 -24.36 14.81 7.15
CA LYS A 205 -25.59 14.85 6.32
C LYS A 205 -25.32 14.68 4.82
N CYS A 206 -24.09 14.92 4.38
CA CYS A 206 -23.75 15.09 2.97
C CYS A 206 -22.89 13.97 2.37
N LEU A 207 -22.66 12.88 3.12
CA LEU A 207 -21.86 11.76 2.64
C LEU A 207 -22.45 11.15 1.36
N THR A 208 -21.54 10.85 0.43
CA THR A 208 -21.83 10.13 -0.83
C THR A 208 -20.96 8.88 -0.97
N SER A 209 -19.84 8.81 -0.26
CA SER A 209 -19.00 7.61 -0.14
C SER A 209 -18.63 7.38 1.32
N LEU A 210 -18.88 6.17 1.81
CA LEU A 210 -18.50 5.74 3.15
C LEU A 210 -17.73 4.43 3.05
N GLU A 211 -16.57 4.40 3.69
CA GLU A 211 -15.76 3.21 3.86
C GLU A 211 -15.51 2.98 5.36
N LEU A 212 -15.94 1.81 5.82
CA LEU A 212 -15.74 1.30 7.17
C LEU A 212 -15.06 -0.06 7.05
N ALA A 213 -13.75 -0.09 7.25
CA ALA A 213 -12.96 -1.30 7.15
C ALA A 213 -12.57 -1.79 8.54
N ASN A 214 -12.67 -3.10 8.80
CA ASN A 214 -12.27 -3.69 10.08
C ASN A 214 -12.99 -3.07 11.31
N VAL A 215 -14.28 -2.73 11.18
CA VAL A 215 -15.10 -2.11 12.24
C VAL A 215 -16.20 -3.07 12.71
N GLN A 216 -16.47 -3.10 14.01
CA GLN A 216 -17.65 -3.77 14.57
C GLN A 216 -18.87 -2.83 14.52
N LEU A 217 -19.96 -3.28 13.89
CA LEU A 217 -21.23 -2.56 13.86
C LEU A 217 -22.19 -3.14 14.90
N LEU A 218 -22.63 -2.33 15.87
CA LEU A 218 -23.65 -2.71 16.86
C LEU A 218 -25.08 -2.64 16.31
N GLY A 219 -25.29 -1.82 15.29
CA GLY A 219 -26.56 -1.67 14.58
C GLY A 219 -26.35 -0.96 13.25
N THR A 220 -27.28 -1.14 12.31
CA THR A 220 -27.07 -0.70 10.92
C THR A 220 -28.00 0.41 10.47
N ALA A 221 -29.03 0.71 11.26
CA ALA A 221 -30.08 1.68 10.93
C ALA A 221 -29.54 3.09 10.60
N PHE A 222 -28.42 3.50 11.19
CA PHE A 222 -27.82 4.80 10.92
C PHE A 222 -27.43 5.00 9.44
N LEU A 223 -27.14 3.93 8.69
CA LEU A 223 -26.82 4.00 7.26
C LEU A 223 -27.99 4.57 6.44
N THR A 224 -29.24 4.35 6.89
CA THR A 224 -30.45 4.78 6.19
C THR A 224 -30.58 6.30 6.08
N GLN A 225 -29.86 7.07 6.91
CA GLN A 225 -29.83 8.53 6.82
C GLN A 225 -29.28 9.04 5.47
N TRP A 226 -28.50 8.21 4.76
CA TRP A 226 -27.94 8.52 3.44
C TRP A 226 -28.59 7.75 2.29
N LYS A 227 -29.74 7.09 2.51
CA LYS A 227 -30.43 6.26 1.50
C LYS A 227 -30.65 6.94 0.14
N ASP A 228 -30.86 8.25 0.15
CA ASP A 228 -31.18 9.05 -1.05
C ASP A 228 -29.93 9.61 -1.76
N ARG A 229 -28.72 9.31 -1.28
CA ARG A 229 -27.48 9.93 -1.81
C ARG A 229 -26.23 9.07 -1.80
N LEU A 230 -26.16 8.04 -0.95
CA LEU A 230 -24.97 7.21 -0.83
C LEU A 230 -24.78 6.43 -2.13
N ALA A 231 -23.65 6.68 -2.78
CA ALA A 231 -23.29 6.08 -4.06
C ALA A 231 -22.23 4.99 -3.91
N SER A 232 -21.43 5.04 -2.84
CA SER A 232 -20.38 4.06 -2.56
C SER A 232 -20.40 3.67 -1.09
N LEU A 233 -20.40 2.37 -0.82
CA LEU A 233 -20.33 1.79 0.51
C LEU A 233 -19.33 0.64 0.52
N VAL A 234 -18.27 0.77 1.32
CA VAL A 234 -17.24 -0.26 1.52
C VAL A 234 -17.27 -0.70 2.97
N LEU A 235 -17.45 -2.00 3.17
CA LEU A 235 -17.58 -2.68 4.46
C LEU A 235 -16.58 -3.83 4.55
N TYR A 236 -15.31 -3.55 4.17
CA TYR A 236 -14.27 -4.56 4.14
C TYR A 236 -14.07 -5.17 5.53
N ASN A 237 -14.18 -6.49 5.62
CA ASN A 237 -13.96 -7.24 6.86
C ASN A 237 -14.89 -6.86 8.02
N VAL A 238 -16.08 -6.33 7.70
CA VAL A 238 -17.18 -6.14 8.64
C VAL A 238 -18.01 -7.44 8.70
N ASP A 239 -18.37 -7.88 9.90
CA ASP A 239 -19.21 -9.07 10.05
C ASP A 239 -20.60 -8.83 9.43
N LEU A 240 -20.90 -9.59 8.38
CA LEU A 240 -22.21 -9.53 7.73
C LEU A 240 -23.29 -10.19 8.59
N SER A 241 -24.46 -9.57 8.62
CA SER A 241 -25.69 -10.08 9.24
C SER A 241 -26.87 -9.90 8.28
N GLU A 242 -27.97 -10.61 8.53
CA GLU A 242 -29.20 -10.40 7.73
C GLU A 242 -29.74 -8.97 7.88
N GLU A 243 -29.60 -8.37 9.07
CA GLU A 243 -29.96 -6.97 9.32
C GLU A 243 -29.15 -6.03 8.43
N LEU A 244 -27.83 -6.20 8.37
CA LEU A 244 -26.95 -5.37 7.55
C LEU A 244 -27.30 -5.50 6.07
N VAL A 245 -27.50 -6.73 5.59
CA VAL A 245 -27.92 -6.95 4.21
C VAL A 245 -29.25 -6.26 3.92
N SER A 246 -30.23 -6.37 4.83
CA SER A 246 -31.54 -5.72 4.69
C SER A 246 -31.40 -4.21 4.57
N THR A 247 -30.59 -3.58 5.42
CA THR A 247 -30.32 -2.14 5.37
C THR A 247 -29.61 -1.74 4.07
N VAL A 248 -28.57 -2.50 3.65
CA VAL A 248 -27.81 -2.20 2.43
C VAL A 248 -28.69 -2.21 1.19
N VAL A 249 -29.63 -3.16 1.07
CA VAL A 249 -30.54 -3.23 -0.10
C VAL A 249 -31.64 -2.15 -0.10
N GLU A 250 -31.72 -1.31 0.92
CA GLU A 250 -32.54 -0.09 0.93
C GLU A 250 -31.81 1.14 0.37
N LEU A 251 -30.48 1.06 0.19
CA LEU A 251 -29.66 2.14 -0.35
C LEU A 251 -29.68 2.13 -1.88
N LEU A 252 -30.83 2.46 -2.47
CA LEU A 252 -31.13 2.27 -3.91
C LEU A 252 -30.23 3.06 -4.89
N HIS A 253 -29.52 4.08 -4.38
CA HIS A 253 -28.58 4.89 -5.16
C HIS A 253 -27.15 4.33 -5.19
N LEU A 254 -26.90 3.21 -4.51
CA LEU A 254 -25.59 2.57 -4.52
C LEU A 254 -25.16 2.17 -5.94
N ARG A 255 -23.94 2.55 -6.25
CA ARG A 255 -23.21 2.23 -7.48
C ARG A 255 -22.02 1.32 -7.18
N HIS A 256 -21.41 1.48 -6.01
CA HIS A 256 -20.29 0.68 -5.55
C HIS A 256 -20.65 0.06 -4.21
N LEU A 257 -20.64 -1.27 -4.15
CA LEU A 257 -20.81 -2.02 -2.91
C LEU A 257 -19.63 -2.96 -2.75
N ASP A 258 -18.95 -2.85 -1.62
CA ASP A 258 -17.92 -3.78 -1.22
C ASP A 258 -18.27 -4.35 0.14
N ILE A 259 -18.48 -5.66 0.19
CA ILE A 259 -18.71 -6.42 1.42
C ILE A 259 -17.67 -7.53 1.53
N SER A 260 -16.52 -7.36 0.87
CA SER A 260 -15.45 -8.36 0.84
C SER A 260 -14.84 -8.56 2.22
N ARG A 261 -14.18 -9.70 2.40
CA ARG A 261 -13.57 -10.06 3.69
C ARG A 261 -12.31 -10.88 3.50
N GLU A 262 -11.55 -11.00 4.58
CA GLU A 262 -10.47 -11.97 4.62
C GLU A 262 -11.01 -13.37 4.93
N SER A 263 -10.74 -14.35 4.06
CA SER A 263 -11.28 -15.72 4.16
C SER A 263 -10.86 -16.48 5.42
N ARG A 264 -9.79 -16.07 6.13
CA ARG A 264 -9.23 -16.79 7.30
C ARG A 264 -9.75 -16.34 8.66
N ARG A 265 -10.56 -15.27 8.74
CA ARG A 265 -11.17 -14.88 10.02
C ARG A 265 -12.14 -15.96 10.49
N ALA A 266 -11.98 -16.39 11.74
CA ALA A 266 -12.70 -17.50 12.37
C ALA A 266 -14.22 -17.28 12.51
N SER A 267 -14.78 -16.11 12.15
CA SER A 267 -16.23 -15.86 12.12
C SER A 267 -16.88 -16.48 10.87
N LEU A 268 -16.84 -17.81 10.77
CA LEU A 268 -17.57 -18.64 9.79
C LEU A 268 -19.11 -18.60 9.97
N LYS A 269 -19.64 -17.67 10.78
CA LYS A 269 -21.06 -17.60 11.13
C LYS A 269 -21.91 -17.18 9.94
N PHE A 270 -21.49 -16.15 9.21
CA PHE A 270 -22.21 -15.69 8.04
C PHE A 270 -21.69 -16.36 6.77
N LYS A 271 -22.62 -16.85 5.96
CA LYS A 271 -22.31 -17.48 4.67
C LYS A 271 -23.16 -16.85 3.58
N MET A 272 -22.56 -16.67 2.42
CA MET A 272 -23.23 -16.04 1.29
C MET A 272 -24.17 -17.06 0.62
N THR A 273 -25.45 -16.70 0.49
CA THR A 273 -26.48 -17.54 -0.12
C THR A 273 -26.92 -16.99 -1.47
N ARG A 274 -27.55 -17.83 -2.28
CA ARG A 274 -28.14 -17.40 -3.56
C ARG A 274 -29.18 -16.30 -3.33
N LYS A 275 -29.99 -16.44 -2.26
CA LYS A 275 -31.04 -15.50 -1.89
C LYS A 275 -30.52 -14.09 -1.59
N ILE A 276 -29.41 -14.00 -0.85
CA ILE A 276 -28.76 -12.72 -0.52
C ILE A 276 -28.24 -12.06 -1.79
N LEU A 277 -27.50 -12.79 -2.62
CA LEU A 277 -26.97 -12.25 -3.88
C LEU A 277 -28.09 -11.79 -4.83
N THR A 278 -29.15 -12.59 -4.97
CA THR A 278 -30.33 -12.21 -5.77
C THR A 278 -30.96 -10.93 -5.24
N SER A 279 -31.12 -10.80 -3.92
CA SER A 279 -31.66 -9.58 -3.29
C SER A 279 -30.80 -8.35 -3.63
N ILE A 280 -29.48 -8.46 -3.50
CA ILE A 280 -28.54 -7.37 -3.84
C ILE A 280 -28.72 -6.96 -5.31
N VAL A 281 -28.72 -7.92 -6.24
CA VAL A 281 -28.83 -7.65 -7.68
C VAL A 281 -30.18 -7.02 -8.05
N GLN A 282 -31.28 -7.56 -7.53
CA GLN A 282 -32.63 -7.08 -7.85
C GLN A 282 -32.91 -5.68 -7.28
N ARG A 283 -32.40 -5.40 -6.07
CA ARG A 283 -32.68 -4.17 -5.34
C ARG A 283 -31.74 -3.04 -5.74
N LEU A 284 -30.45 -3.33 -5.90
CA LEU A 284 -29.43 -2.32 -6.24
C LEU A 284 -29.25 -2.21 -7.76
N VAL A 285 -30.30 -1.76 -8.45
CA VAL A 285 -30.33 -1.70 -9.92
C VAL A 285 -29.31 -0.75 -10.56
N ASN A 286 -28.73 0.15 -9.76
CA ASN A 286 -27.74 1.14 -10.19
C ASN A 286 -26.29 0.66 -10.01
N LEU A 287 -26.08 -0.55 -9.49
CA LEU A 287 -24.76 -1.10 -9.19
C LEU A 287 -23.90 -1.19 -10.46
N VAL A 288 -22.67 -0.71 -10.34
CA VAL A 288 -21.61 -0.81 -11.36
C VAL A 288 -20.40 -1.58 -10.85
N SER A 289 -20.25 -1.69 -9.53
CA SER A 289 -19.15 -2.37 -8.86
C SER A 289 -19.67 -3.17 -7.68
N LEU A 290 -19.34 -4.46 -7.62
CA LEU A 290 -19.66 -5.34 -6.51
C LEU A 290 -18.41 -6.11 -6.09
N ASP A 291 -18.06 -6.11 -4.81
CA ASP A 291 -17.02 -6.99 -4.29
C ASP A 291 -17.58 -7.89 -3.18
N ILE A 292 -17.47 -9.20 -3.41
CA ILE A 292 -17.86 -10.27 -2.49
C ILE A 292 -16.69 -11.24 -2.23
N SER A 293 -15.46 -10.77 -2.44
CA SER A 293 -14.27 -11.59 -2.27
C SER A 293 -14.13 -12.13 -0.85
N GLY A 294 -13.59 -13.35 -0.73
CA GLY A 294 -13.35 -14.06 0.53
C GLY A 294 -14.58 -14.63 1.22
N HIS A 295 -15.76 -14.56 0.61
CA HIS A 295 -16.97 -15.23 1.13
C HIS A 295 -17.05 -16.71 0.75
N MET A 296 -17.45 -17.53 1.70
CA MET A 296 -17.89 -18.89 1.43
C MET A 296 -19.32 -18.90 0.88
N MET A 297 -19.50 -19.57 -0.26
CA MET A 297 -20.79 -19.80 -0.89
C MET A 297 -21.45 -21.07 -0.34
N LEU A 298 -22.71 -21.00 0.12
CA LEU A 298 -23.46 -22.17 0.61
C LEU A 298 -24.27 -22.87 -0.48
N ASP A 299 -25.00 -22.09 -1.27
CA ASP A 299 -25.90 -22.63 -2.28
C ASP A 299 -25.13 -22.78 -3.60
N ASN A 300 -25.58 -23.71 -4.46
CA ASN A 300 -25.13 -23.76 -5.85
C ASN A 300 -25.57 -22.46 -6.54
N CYS A 301 -24.77 -21.41 -6.49
CA CYS A 301 -25.05 -20.16 -7.16
C CYS A 301 -24.71 -20.22 -8.64
N THR A 302 -24.02 -21.28 -9.06
CA THR A 302 -23.56 -21.49 -10.42
C THR A 302 -24.51 -22.41 -11.19
N VAL A 303 -24.52 -22.25 -12.51
CA VAL A 303 -25.13 -23.23 -13.42
C VAL A 303 -24.44 -24.60 -13.26
N PRO A 304 -25.17 -25.72 -13.41
CA PRO A 304 -24.58 -27.04 -13.45
C PRO A 304 -23.53 -27.16 -14.55
N HIS A 305 -22.48 -27.96 -14.33
CA HIS A 305 -21.36 -28.09 -15.28
C HIS A 305 -21.80 -28.57 -16.68
N PHE A 306 -22.88 -29.37 -16.78
CA PHE A 306 -23.40 -29.80 -18.08
C PHE A 306 -24.15 -28.70 -18.85
N GLU A 307 -24.62 -27.65 -18.15
CA GLU A 307 -25.24 -26.44 -18.69
C GLU A 307 -24.22 -25.31 -18.87
N GLU A 308 -23.01 -25.44 -18.33
CA GLU A 308 -21.95 -24.45 -18.51
C GLU A 308 -21.55 -24.44 -19.99
N ALA A 309 -21.98 -23.40 -20.70
CA ALA A 309 -21.76 -23.29 -22.13
C ALA A 309 -20.26 -23.31 -22.42
N MET A 310 -19.84 -24.33 -23.18
CA MET A 310 -18.50 -24.38 -23.74
C MET A 310 -18.40 -23.31 -24.83
N GLY A 311 -17.57 -22.29 -24.61
CA GLY A 311 -17.45 -21.17 -25.55
C GLY A 311 -16.55 -20.05 -25.05
N ARG A 312 -16.46 -18.97 -25.83
CA ARG A 312 -15.72 -17.77 -25.43
C ARG A 312 -16.45 -17.11 -24.24
N PRO A 313 -15.72 -16.60 -23.22
CA PRO A 313 -16.31 -15.84 -22.13
C PRO A 313 -17.23 -14.73 -22.64
N SER A 314 -18.35 -14.53 -21.95
CA SER A 314 -19.39 -13.55 -22.31
C SER A 314 -19.68 -12.71 -21.08
N ILE A 315 -19.80 -11.40 -21.29
CA ILE A 315 -20.16 -10.44 -20.23
C ILE A 315 -21.66 -10.15 -20.18
N GLU A 316 -22.46 -10.69 -21.11
CA GLU A 316 -23.91 -10.48 -21.10
C GLU A 316 -24.56 -11.12 -19.87
N PRO A 317 -25.29 -10.35 -19.03
CA PRO A 317 -25.96 -10.87 -17.84
C PRO A 317 -26.77 -12.13 -18.08
N CYS A 318 -27.63 -12.17 -19.11
CA CYS A 318 -28.50 -13.32 -19.40
C CYS A 318 -27.75 -14.63 -19.67
N LYS A 319 -26.46 -14.57 -20.02
CA LYS A 319 -25.58 -15.74 -20.24
C LYS A 319 -24.71 -16.08 -19.02
N SER A 320 -24.86 -15.34 -17.92
CA SER A 320 -24.06 -15.53 -16.71
C SER A 320 -24.15 -16.96 -16.20
N SER A 321 -22.98 -17.54 -15.92
CA SER A 321 -22.84 -18.84 -15.25
C SER A 321 -23.15 -18.75 -13.75
N ILE A 322 -23.45 -17.56 -13.22
CA ILE A 322 -23.84 -17.29 -11.83
C ILE A 322 -25.30 -16.82 -11.85
N TYR A 323 -26.22 -17.65 -11.33
CA TYR A 323 -27.67 -17.45 -11.43
C TYR A 323 -28.13 -16.06 -10.95
N PRO A 324 -27.74 -15.57 -9.75
CA PRO A 324 -28.13 -14.22 -9.32
C PRO A 324 -27.74 -13.11 -10.31
N PHE A 325 -26.62 -13.25 -11.01
CA PHE A 325 -26.13 -12.23 -11.93
C PHE A 325 -26.80 -12.26 -13.30
N GLN A 326 -27.66 -13.25 -13.58
CA GLN A 326 -28.51 -13.25 -14.78
C GLN A 326 -29.54 -12.12 -14.77
N GLU A 327 -29.88 -11.62 -13.59
CA GLU A 327 -30.86 -10.55 -13.38
C GLU A 327 -30.26 -9.14 -13.44
N LEU A 328 -28.95 -9.01 -13.65
CA LEU A 328 -28.31 -7.71 -13.84
C LEU A 328 -28.85 -7.04 -15.10
N ARG A 329 -29.15 -5.73 -15.02
CA ARG A 329 -29.58 -4.94 -16.17
C ARG A 329 -28.47 -4.69 -17.20
N ARG A 330 -27.22 -4.76 -16.76
CA ARG A 330 -26.01 -4.52 -17.55
C ARG A 330 -24.82 -5.22 -16.90
N PRO A 331 -23.76 -5.55 -17.65
CA PRO A 331 -22.52 -6.01 -17.04
C PRO A 331 -21.99 -4.98 -16.04
N LEU A 332 -21.40 -5.47 -14.96
CA LEU A 332 -20.68 -4.64 -14.01
C LEU A 332 -19.37 -4.13 -14.63
N GLN A 333 -18.90 -2.98 -14.18
CA GLN A 333 -17.55 -2.52 -14.51
C GLN A 333 -16.51 -3.32 -13.71
N PHE A 334 -16.83 -3.62 -12.46
CA PHE A 334 -15.96 -4.39 -11.56
C PHE A 334 -16.78 -5.44 -10.80
N LEU A 335 -16.24 -6.66 -10.72
CA LEU A 335 -16.79 -7.73 -9.91
C LEU A 335 -15.66 -8.44 -9.15
N GLY A 336 -15.65 -8.27 -7.83
CA GLY A 336 -14.68 -8.89 -6.94
C GLY A 336 -15.11 -10.28 -6.51
N LEU A 337 -14.40 -11.32 -6.97
CA LEU A 337 -14.68 -12.74 -6.68
C LEU A 337 -13.44 -13.47 -6.16
N TYR A 338 -12.40 -12.75 -5.74
CA TYR A 338 -11.17 -13.34 -5.25
C TYR A 338 -11.43 -14.21 -4.01
N ASP A 339 -10.77 -15.37 -3.92
CA ASP A 339 -11.02 -16.38 -2.87
C ASP A 339 -12.50 -16.82 -2.77
N THR A 340 -13.26 -16.81 -3.87
CA THR A 340 -14.61 -17.40 -3.95
C THR A 340 -14.65 -18.54 -4.96
N SER A 341 -15.53 -19.52 -4.77
CA SER A 341 -15.76 -20.57 -5.77
C SER A 341 -16.36 -20.04 -7.09
N LEU A 342 -16.95 -18.84 -7.06
CA LEU A 342 -17.62 -18.23 -8.21
C LEU A 342 -16.64 -17.72 -9.28
N CYS A 343 -15.38 -17.43 -8.94
CA CYS A 343 -14.41 -16.95 -9.93
C CYS A 343 -14.01 -18.00 -10.99
N ASN A 344 -14.31 -19.27 -10.72
CA ASN A 344 -13.92 -20.40 -11.57
C ASN A 344 -14.84 -20.63 -12.77
N VAL A 345 -16.00 -19.97 -12.83
CA VAL A 345 -16.96 -20.14 -13.92
C VAL A 345 -16.53 -19.43 -15.20
N THR A 346 -17.19 -19.73 -16.32
CA THR A 346 -16.80 -19.24 -17.65
C THR A 346 -17.43 -17.90 -18.02
N HIS A 347 -18.73 -17.70 -17.79
CA HIS A 347 -19.43 -16.46 -18.14
C HIS A 347 -19.68 -15.62 -16.89
N ILE A 348 -18.85 -14.59 -16.69
CA ILE A 348 -18.95 -13.66 -15.57
C ILE A 348 -19.32 -12.27 -16.15
N PRO A 349 -20.47 -11.69 -15.77
CA PRO A 349 -21.00 -10.48 -16.40
C PRO A 349 -20.34 -9.19 -15.87
N ALA A 350 -19.02 -9.07 -16.04
CA ALA A 350 -18.27 -7.88 -15.67
C ALA A 350 -17.08 -7.62 -16.60
N GLN A 351 -16.68 -6.35 -16.71
CA GLN A 351 -15.51 -5.95 -17.51
C GLN A 351 -14.20 -6.29 -16.83
N LYS A 352 -14.09 -6.03 -15.52
CA LYS A 352 -12.94 -6.38 -14.69
C LYS A 352 -13.38 -7.35 -13.60
N VAL A 353 -12.73 -8.51 -13.54
CA VAL A 353 -13.04 -9.58 -12.56
C VAL A 353 -11.80 -9.90 -11.75
N THR A 354 -11.90 -9.86 -10.43
CA THR A 354 -10.85 -10.41 -9.54
C THR A 354 -11.16 -11.86 -9.22
N GLY A 355 -10.14 -12.69 -9.06
CA GLY A 355 -10.31 -14.13 -8.91
C GLY A 355 -8.97 -14.87 -8.94
N SER A 356 -9.02 -16.20 -8.80
CA SER A 356 -7.85 -17.06 -8.80
C SER A 356 -7.80 -18.06 -9.97
N LYS A 357 -8.70 -17.92 -10.95
CA LYS A 357 -8.80 -18.85 -12.10
C LYS A 357 -7.63 -18.71 -13.07
N ASN A 358 -7.15 -17.49 -13.32
CA ASN A 358 -6.15 -17.21 -14.35
C ASN A 358 -5.33 -15.94 -14.04
N GLU A 359 -4.29 -15.71 -14.85
CA GLU A 359 -3.37 -14.57 -14.73
C GLU A 359 -4.10 -13.21 -14.71
N GLU A 360 -5.08 -12.99 -15.60
CA GLU A 360 -5.80 -11.72 -15.67
C GLU A 360 -6.60 -11.44 -14.38
N GLN A 361 -7.30 -12.44 -13.85
CA GLN A 361 -8.03 -12.32 -12.60
C GLN A 361 -7.11 -12.05 -11.40
N VAL A 362 -5.94 -12.69 -11.36
CA VAL A 362 -4.93 -12.49 -10.31
C VAL A 362 -4.35 -11.07 -10.39
N LEU A 363 -3.97 -10.60 -11.59
CA LEU A 363 -3.48 -9.23 -11.78
C LEU A 363 -4.54 -8.18 -11.42
N ASN A 364 -5.81 -8.42 -11.79
CA ASN A 364 -6.93 -7.58 -11.36
C ASN A 364 -7.08 -7.56 -9.83
N ALA A 365 -6.85 -8.69 -9.15
CA ALA A 365 -6.92 -8.78 -7.69
C ALA A 365 -5.78 -8.01 -7.02
N ILE A 366 -4.54 -8.14 -7.51
CA ILE A 366 -3.40 -7.35 -7.00
C ILE A 366 -3.72 -5.86 -7.14
N GLU A 367 -4.13 -5.42 -8.33
CA GLU A 367 -4.44 -4.01 -8.59
C GLU A 367 -5.58 -3.47 -7.72
N ALA A 368 -6.63 -4.26 -7.48
CA ALA A 368 -7.78 -3.84 -6.69
C ALA A 368 -7.49 -3.77 -5.18
N TYR A 369 -6.63 -4.65 -4.67
CA TYR A 369 -6.44 -4.87 -3.23
C TYR A 369 -5.11 -4.35 -2.69
N MET A 370 -4.17 -3.97 -3.56
CA MET A 370 -2.82 -3.56 -3.18
C MET A 370 -2.81 -2.52 -2.08
N GLU A 371 -3.50 -1.39 -2.21
CA GLU A 371 -3.28 -0.25 -1.30
C GLU A 371 -3.84 -0.48 0.11
N PHE A 372 -5.09 -0.95 0.20
CA PHE A 372 -5.87 -0.96 1.44
C PHE A 372 -6.20 -2.37 1.98
N ARG A 373 -5.71 -3.44 1.33
CA ARG A 373 -6.00 -4.83 1.75
C ARG A 373 -4.76 -5.71 1.63
N PRO A 374 -3.73 -5.45 2.45
CA PRO A 374 -2.43 -6.12 2.34
C PRO A 374 -2.54 -7.65 2.38
N GLU A 375 -3.47 -8.22 3.13
CA GLU A 375 -3.63 -9.67 3.25
C GLU A 375 -4.13 -10.31 1.95
N LEU A 376 -5.07 -9.65 1.26
CA LEU A 376 -5.58 -10.08 -0.05
C LEU A 376 -4.52 -9.88 -1.13
N ALA A 377 -3.86 -8.72 -1.12
CA ALA A 377 -2.78 -8.39 -2.05
C ALA A 377 -1.62 -9.39 -1.95
N HIS A 378 -1.16 -9.70 -0.74
CA HIS A 378 -0.15 -10.72 -0.47
C HIS A 378 -0.51 -12.07 -1.09
N ARG A 379 -1.76 -12.54 -0.92
CA ARG A 379 -2.22 -13.82 -1.49
C ARG A 379 -2.24 -13.78 -3.02
N ALA A 380 -2.72 -12.68 -3.60
CA ALA A 380 -2.77 -12.54 -5.05
C ALA A 380 -1.36 -12.48 -5.66
N ILE A 381 -0.41 -11.78 -5.02
CA ILE A 381 1.00 -11.77 -5.41
C ILE A 381 1.61 -13.18 -5.30
N ASN A 382 1.27 -13.94 -4.25
CA ASN A 382 1.73 -15.31 -4.12
C ASN A 382 1.21 -16.23 -5.26
N GLN A 383 -0.05 -16.05 -5.69
CA GLN A 383 -0.58 -16.76 -6.85
C GLN A 383 0.12 -16.33 -8.16
N LEU A 384 0.42 -15.05 -8.31
CA LEU A 384 1.21 -14.56 -9.45
C LEU A 384 2.62 -15.16 -9.46
N PHE A 385 3.25 -15.29 -8.29
CA PHE A 385 4.53 -15.98 -8.14
C PHE A 385 4.44 -17.44 -8.64
N ASP A 386 3.41 -18.18 -8.22
CA ASP A 386 3.22 -19.57 -8.67
C ASP A 386 2.99 -19.66 -10.18
N ILE A 387 2.22 -18.72 -10.75
CA ILE A 387 2.04 -18.61 -12.21
C ILE A 387 3.38 -18.35 -12.90
N ALA A 388 4.12 -17.31 -12.50
CA ALA A 388 5.37 -16.91 -13.13
C ALA A 388 6.48 -17.97 -13.02
N ARG A 389 6.42 -18.82 -11.98
CA ARG A 389 7.36 -19.92 -11.77
C ARG A 389 7.11 -21.11 -12.70
N ILE A 390 5.85 -21.37 -13.05
CA ILE A 390 5.45 -22.61 -13.75
C ILE A 390 5.22 -22.38 -15.25
N GLN A 391 4.77 -21.18 -15.64
CA GLN A 391 4.39 -20.85 -17.01
C GLN A 391 4.84 -19.44 -17.42
N HIS A 392 4.82 -19.17 -18.72
CA HIS A 392 5.15 -17.85 -19.27
C HIS A 392 4.08 -16.81 -18.88
N CYS A 393 4.51 -15.65 -18.37
CA CYS A 393 3.64 -14.55 -18.00
C CYS A 393 3.28 -13.72 -19.23
N SER A 394 1.99 -13.66 -19.56
CA SER A 394 1.52 -13.00 -20.80
C SER A 394 1.47 -11.48 -20.67
N GLN A 395 1.17 -10.96 -19.47
CA GLN A 395 1.08 -9.53 -19.17
C GLN A 395 2.25 -9.07 -18.30
N LEU A 396 3.47 -9.40 -18.71
CA LEU A 396 4.69 -9.17 -17.93
C LEU A 396 4.82 -7.73 -17.42
N LEU A 397 4.67 -6.74 -18.30
CA LEU A 397 4.83 -5.33 -17.93
C LEU A 397 3.89 -4.91 -16.79
N ARG A 398 2.63 -5.33 -16.90
CA ARG A 398 1.61 -5.07 -15.88
C ARG A 398 1.93 -5.81 -14.58
N ALA A 399 2.36 -7.07 -14.67
CA ALA A 399 2.77 -7.86 -13.51
C ALA A 399 3.93 -7.20 -12.75
N LEU A 400 4.99 -6.79 -13.46
CA LEU A 400 6.14 -6.09 -12.88
C LEU A 400 5.72 -4.78 -12.21
N GLN A 401 4.94 -3.94 -12.90
CA GLN A 401 4.46 -2.67 -12.35
C GLN A 401 3.65 -2.87 -11.07
N LEU A 402 2.76 -3.87 -11.03
CA LEU A 402 1.96 -4.18 -9.86
C LEU A 402 2.80 -4.70 -8.69
N VAL A 403 3.77 -5.58 -8.93
CA VAL A 403 4.65 -6.09 -7.87
C VAL A 403 5.57 -4.99 -7.33
N ILE A 404 6.13 -4.15 -8.21
CA ILE A 404 6.92 -2.97 -7.81
C ILE A 404 6.07 -2.04 -6.94
N ALA A 405 4.85 -1.71 -7.37
CA ALA A 405 3.96 -0.85 -6.62
C ALA A 405 3.58 -1.47 -5.27
N ALA A 406 3.34 -2.78 -5.19
CA ALA A 406 3.03 -3.47 -3.95
C ALA A 406 4.19 -3.45 -2.95
N LEU A 407 5.41 -3.70 -3.42
CA LEU A 407 6.62 -3.68 -2.59
C LEU A 407 6.99 -2.25 -2.14
N LYS A 408 6.75 -1.24 -2.97
CA LYS A 408 6.85 0.16 -2.54
C LYS A 408 5.79 0.47 -1.49
N CYS A 409 4.52 0.20 -1.79
CA CYS A 409 3.40 0.46 -0.89
C CYS A 409 3.61 -0.22 0.47
N HIS A 410 3.96 -1.50 0.51
CA HIS A 410 4.04 -2.26 1.76
C HIS A 410 5.47 -2.53 2.19
N LYS A 411 6.26 -1.45 2.34
CA LYS A 411 7.67 -1.51 2.77
C LYS A 411 7.88 -2.23 4.10
N TYR A 412 6.92 -2.16 5.02
CA TYR A 412 7.03 -2.78 6.35
C TYR A 412 6.22 -4.07 6.51
N ASP A 413 5.53 -4.54 5.47
CA ASP A 413 4.86 -5.83 5.50
C ASP A 413 5.82 -6.95 5.07
N LYS A 414 6.28 -7.73 6.04
CA LYS A 414 7.21 -8.83 5.80
C LYS A 414 6.68 -9.84 4.78
N SER A 415 5.39 -10.18 4.82
CA SER A 415 4.80 -11.20 3.96
C SER A 415 4.79 -10.74 2.50
N ILE A 416 4.40 -9.49 2.25
CA ILE A 416 4.44 -8.90 0.89
C ILE A 416 5.88 -8.78 0.39
N GLN A 417 6.82 -8.41 1.25
CA GLN A 417 8.23 -8.27 0.86
C GLN A 417 8.85 -9.61 0.47
N VAL A 418 8.54 -10.68 1.20
CA VAL A 418 8.97 -12.05 0.87
C VAL A 418 8.38 -12.52 -0.45
N THR A 419 7.05 -12.44 -0.64
CA THR A 419 6.41 -12.97 -1.84
C THR A 419 6.64 -12.10 -3.07
N GLY A 420 6.63 -10.79 -2.93
CA GLY A 420 6.90 -9.85 -4.01
C GLY A 420 8.34 -9.94 -4.52
N SER A 421 9.34 -10.03 -3.64
CA SER A 421 10.74 -10.24 -4.06
C SER A 421 10.93 -11.58 -4.76
N ALA A 422 10.24 -12.64 -4.32
CA ALA A 422 10.25 -13.94 -5.01
C ALA A 422 9.61 -13.85 -6.41
N ALA A 423 8.49 -13.13 -6.54
CA ALA A 423 7.83 -12.91 -7.83
C ALA A 423 8.74 -12.14 -8.80
N LEU A 424 9.43 -11.09 -8.33
CA LEU A 424 10.35 -10.29 -9.15
C LEU A 424 11.48 -11.13 -9.76
N TYR A 425 12.02 -12.11 -9.03
CA TYR A 425 13.06 -12.99 -9.57
C TYR A 425 12.61 -13.69 -10.86
N TYR A 426 11.40 -14.24 -10.89
CA TYR A 426 10.84 -14.92 -12.06
C TYR A 426 10.41 -13.94 -13.15
N LEU A 427 9.81 -12.81 -12.77
CA LEU A 427 9.36 -11.77 -13.71
C LEU A 427 10.52 -10.97 -14.33
N THR A 428 11.75 -11.13 -13.85
CA THR A 428 12.95 -10.49 -14.41
C THR A 428 13.91 -11.45 -15.09
N ASN A 429 13.49 -12.69 -15.32
CA ASN A 429 14.31 -13.66 -16.05
C ASN A 429 14.76 -13.08 -17.42
N THR A 430 15.94 -13.49 -17.87
CA THR A 430 16.60 -13.05 -19.11
C THR A 430 15.73 -13.15 -20.36
N GLU A 431 14.79 -14.10 -20.41
CA GLU A 431 13.81 -14.27 -21.49
C GLU A 431 12.93 -13.03 -21.69
N TYR A 432 12.66 -12.28 -20.61
CA TYR A 432 11.81 -11.10 -20.60
C TYR A 432 12.56 -9.79 -20.84
N ARG A 433 13.87 -9.85 -21.08
CA ARG A 433 14.73 -8.66 -21.12
C ARG A 433 14.35 -7.68 -22.22
N CYS A 434 13.85 -8.17 -23.36
CA CYS A 434 13.45 -7.32 -24.49
C CYS A 434 12.19 -6.48 -24.19
N ASP A 435 11.36 -6.93 -23.26
CA ASP A 435 10.11 -6.25 -22.89
C ASP A 435 10.32 -5.17 -21.83
N GLN A 436 11.50 -5.11 -21.20
CA GLN A 436 11.76 -4.24 -20.05
C GLN A 436 12.56 -2.99 -20.42
N SER A 437 11.97 -1.82 -20.20
CA SER A 437 12.66 -0.54 -20.37
C SER A 437 13.81 -0.37 -19.36
N VAL A 438 14.74 0.56 -19.63
CA VAL A 438 15.82 0.87 -18.68
C VAL A 438 15.23 1.41 -17.38
N ARG A 439 14.19 2.26 -17.48
CA ARG A 439 13.50 2.82 -16.31
C ARG A 439 12.89 1.71 -15.44
N LEU A 440 12.16 0.78 -16.03
CA LEU A 440 11.51 -0.30 -15.28
C LEU A 440 12.53 -1.19 -14.57
N ARG A 441 13.64 -1.53 -15.24
CA ARG A 441 14.74 -2.30 -14.63
C ARG A 441 15.37 -1.58 -13.45
N ARG A 442 15.58 -0.26 -13.54
CA ARG A 442 16.06 0.56 -12.43
C ARG A 442 15.07 0.58 -11.26
N GLU A 443 13.77 0.63 -11.52
CA GLU A 443 12.76 0.53 -10.45
C GLU A 443 12.79 -0.82 -9.73
N VAL A 444 12.95 -1.92 -10.47
CA VAL A 444 13.12 -3.25 -9.86
C VAL A 444 14.35 -3.27 -8.95
N ILE A 445 15.51 -2.81 -9.45
CA ILE A 445 16.75 -2.75 -8.68
C ILE A 445 16.53 -1.92 -7.40
N GLN A 446 15.91 -0.74 -7.50
CA GLN A 446 15.65 0.11 -6.34
C GLN A 446 14.79 -0.60 -5.28
N VAL A 447 13.68 -1.22 -5.70
CA VAL A 447 12.77 -1.91 -4.77
C VAL A 447 13.44 -3.11 -4.11
N VAL A 448 14.23 -3.88 -4.87
CA VAL A 448 15.02 -5.00 -4.36
C VAL A 448 16.01 -4.55 -3.29
N LEU A 449 16.74 -3.45 -3.53
CA LEU A 449 17.69 -2.89 -2.56
C LEU A 449 16.97 -2.32 -1.33
N ASN A 450 15.82 -1.67 -1.50
CA ASN A 450 15.00 -1.21 -0.39
C ASN A 450 14.58 -2.38 0.52
N GLY A 451 14.17 -3.51 -0.07
CA GLY A 451 13.86 -4.74 0.68
C GLY A 451 15.07 -5.30 1.42
N MET A 452 16.26 -5.29 0.80
CA MET A 452 17.51 -5.74 1.45
C MET A 452 17.96 -4.83 2.60
N GLU A 453 17.70 -3.53 2.52
CA GLU A 453 18.01 -2.58 3.59
C GLU A 453 17.09 -2.81 4.79
N GLN A 454 15.79 -2.99 4.53
CA GLN A 454 14.77 -3.13 5.57
C GLN A 454 14.79 -4.51 6.26
N TYR A 455 14.96 -5.60 5.50
CA TYR A 455 14.83 -6.96 6.04
C TYR A 455 16.13 -7.73 5.95
N GLN A 456 16.75 -8.01 7.09
CA GLN A 456 17.97 -8.82 7.16
C GLN A 456 17.71 -10.34 7.14
N GLU A 457 16.45 -10.76 7.00
CA GLU A 457 16.07 -12.16 6.93
C GLU A 457 16.59 -12.84 5.66
N VAL A 458 17.08 -14.08 5.85
CA VAL A 458 17.63 -14.95 4.81
C VAL A 458 16.76 -14.98 3.56
N THR A 459 15.47 -15.25 3.67
CA THR A 459 14.59 -15.42 2.50
C THR A 459 14.52 -14.19 1.61
N VAL A 460 14.34 -12.99 2.20
CA VAL A 460 14.30 -11.73 1.43
C VAL A 460 15.65 -11.47 0.78
N GLN A 461 16.74 -11.59 1.56
CA GLN A 461 18.10 -11.38 1.07
C GLN A 461 18.43 -12.31 -0.10
N ARG A 462 18.05 -13.59 -0.02
CA ARG A 462 18.24 -14.57 -1.09
C ARG A 462 17.48 -14.19 -2.35
N ASN A 463 16.18 -13.91 -2.25
CA ASN A 463 15.34 -13.55 -3.39
C ASN A 463 15.85 -12.28 -4.07
N CYS A 464 16.21 -11.28 -3.28
CA CYS A 464 16.79 -10.03 -3.76
C CYS A 464 18.12 -10.24 -4.49
N CYS A 465 19.06 -10.99 -3.90
CA CYS A 465 20.35 -11.28 -4.55
C CYS A 465 20.17 -12.07 -5.86
N LEU A 466 19.28 -13.07 -5.89
CA LEU A 466 18.97 -13.81 -7.11
C LEU A 466 18.37 -12.91 -8.19
N THR A 467 17.50 -11.97 -7.80
CA THR A 467 16.92 -10.98 -8.72
C THR A 467 18.01 -10.07 -9.30
N LEU A 468 18.98 -9.61 -8.47
CA LEU A 468 20.11 -8.79 -8.95
C LEU A 468 20.98 -9.52 -9.98
N CYS A 469 21.12 -10.84 -9.87
CA CYS A 469 21.88 -11.65 -10.85
C CYS A 469 21.26 -11.66 -12.26
N ASN A 470 19.99 -11.27 -12.43
CA ASN A 470 19.34 -11.20 -13.75
C ASN A 470 19.77 -9.97 -14.57
N PHE A 471 20.39 -8.97 -13.93
CA PHE A 471 20.81 -7.73 -14.56
C PHE A 471 22.27 -7.78 -15.03
N SER A 472 22.63 -6.96 -16.03
CA SER A 472 24.02 -6.80 -16.43
C SER A 472 24.80 -6.03 -15.36
N ILE A 473 25.83 -6.69 -14.83
CA ILE A 473 26.74 -6.16 -13.80
C ILE A 473 28.06 -5.85 -14.48
N PRO A 474 28.61 -4.62 -14.37
CA PRO A 474 28.19 -3.56 -13.44
C PRO A 474 27.22 -2.53 -14.04
N GLU A 475 26.98 -2.54 -15.35
CA GLU A 475 26.41 -1.40 -16.07
C GLU A 475 25.01 -0.99 -15.56
N GLU A 476 24.17 -1.95 -15.19
CA GLU A 476 22.81 -1.66 -14.71
C GLU A 476 22.75 -1.33 -13.22
N LEU A 477 23.78 -1.69 -12.45
CA LEU A 477 23.87 -1.44 -11.02
C LEU A 477 24.66 -0.17 -10.67
N GLU A 478 25.34 0.43 -11.64
CA GLU A 478 26.24 1.57 -11.45
C GLU A 478 25.57 2.74 -10.68
N PHE A 479 24.32 3.06 -11.02
CA PHE A 479 23.58 4.15 -10.36
C PHE A 479 23.27 3.91 -8.87
N GLN A 480 23.44 2.68 -8.38
CA GLN A 480 23.27 2.28 -6.98
C GLN A 480 24.52 1.59 -6.42
N TYR A 481 25.67 1.73 -7.07
CA TYR A 481 26.88 0.95 -6.81
C TYR A 481 27.27 0.92 -5.32
N SER A 482 27.29 2.09 -4.67
CA SER A 482 27.62 2.19 -3.24
C SER A 482 26.63 1.45 -2.34
N ARG A 483 25.33 1.52 -2.64
CA ARG A 483 24.28 0.84 -1.86
C ARG A 483 24.36 -0.67 -2.00
N VAL A 484 24.51 -1.16 -3.23
CA VAL A 484 24.68 -2.59 -3.52
C VAL A 484 25.89 -3.14 -2.76
N ASN A 485 27.04 -2.47 -2.85
CA ASN A 485 28.26 -2.91 -2.15
C ASN A 485 28.09 -2.97 -0.63
N LEU A 486 27.50 -1.94 -0.02
CA LEU A 486 27.28 -1.90 1.42
C LEU A 486 26.38 -3.06 1.88
N LEU A 487 25.33 -3.37 1.12
CA LEU A 487 24.41 -4.46 1.44
C LEU A 487 25.05 -5.83 1.26
N LEU A 488 25.79 -6.05 0.18
CA LEU A 488 26.51 -7.30 -0.03
C LEU A 488 27.59 -7.53 1.04
N LEU A 489 28.28 -6.47 1.48
CA LEU A 489 29.24 -6.57 2.58
C LEU A 489 28.58 -6.97 3.90
N LYS A 490 27.42 -6.40 4.24
CA LYS A 490 26.62 -6.80 5.41
C LYS A 490 26.24 -8.28 5.37
N ILE A 491 25.96 -8.83 4.19
CA ILE A 491 25.66 -10.25 4.02
C ILE A 491 26.87 -11.14 4.31
N LEU A 492 28.07 -10.67 3.96
CA LEU A 492 29.34 -11.40 4.13
C LEU A 492 29.93 -11.29 5.54
N GLU A 493 29.28 -10.55 6.45
CA GLU A 493 29.72 -10.46 7.85
C GLU A 493 29.75 -11.85 8.51
N PRO A 494 30.80 -12.19 9.29
CA PRO A 494 30.97 -13.52 9.89
C PRO A 494 29.86 -13.97 10.85
N SER A 495 29.08 -13.01 11.36
CA SER A 495 27.91 -13.26 12.21
C SER A 495 26.76 -13.94 11.46
N ARG A 496 26.75 -13.89 10.12
CA ARG A 496 25.74 -14.53 9.28
C ARG A 496 26.21 -15.91 8.85
N GLN A 497 25.40 -16.93 9.13
CA GLN A 497 25.76 -18.35 8.95
C GLN A 497 25.06 -19.01 7.73
N ASP A 498 24.42 -18.23 6.85
CA ASP A 498 23.79 -18.80 5.66
C ASP A 498 24.75 -18.89 4.47
N GLU A 499 25.35 -20.06 4.30
CA GLU A 499 26.30 -20.35 3.21
C GLU A 499 25.70 -20.21 1.81
N SER A 500 24.38 -20.36 1.66
CA SER A 500 23.72 -20.29 0.35
C SER A 500 23.69 -18.85 -0.15
N ILE A 501 23.34 -17.92 0.74
CA ILE A 501 23.31 -16.48 0.44
C ILE A 501 24.71 -15.92 0.30
N GLN A 502 25.66 -16.33 1.16
CA GLN A 502 27.04 -15.87 1.06
C GLN A 502 27.67 -16.23 -0.29
N ARG A 503 27.38 -17.42 -0.85
CA ARG A 503 27.84 -17.81 -2.19
C ARG A 503 27.33 -16.87 -3.28
N ILE A 504 26.05 -16.50 -3.22
CA ILE A 504 25.45 -15.56 -4.19
C ILE A 504 26.07 -14.16 -4.02
N ALA A 505 26.23 -13.70 -2.77
CA ALA A 505 26.85 -12.41 -2.48
C ALA A 505 28.30 -12.33 -2.97
N VAL A 506 29.12 -13.36 -2.75
CA VAL A 506 30.49 -13.44 -3.31
C VAL A 506 30.47 -13.39 -4.83
N HIS A 507 29.54 -14.09 -5.48
CA HIS A 507 29.42 -14.05 -6.95
C HIS A 507 29.10 -12.64 -7.46
N LEU A 508 28.07 -11.98 -6.90
CA LEU A 508 27.70 -10.61 -7.24
C LEU A 508 28.84 -9.63 -7.01
N CYS A 509 29.54 -9.78 -5.89
CA CYS A 509 30.69 -8.98 -5.54
C CYS A 509 31.86 -9.14 -6.52
N ASN A 510 32.19 -10.37 -6.89
CA ASN A 510 33.24 -10.63 -7.87
C ASN A 510 32.87 -10.02 -9.22
N ALA A 511 31.61 -10.10 -9.64
CA ALA A 511 31.14 -9.42 -10.85
C ALA A 511 31.28 -7.88 -10.76
N LEU A 512 30.93 -7.30 -9.61
CA LEU A 512 31.05 -5.84 -9.35
C LEU A 512 32.49 -5.34 -9.25
N VAL A 513 33.43 -6.14 -8.76
CA VAL A 513 34.84 -5.75 -8.54
C VAL A 513 35.71 -6.00 -9.79
N CYS A 514 35.45 -7.10 -10.50
CA CYS A 514 36.23 -7.48 -11.68
C CYS A 514 36.02 -6.56 -12.89
N GLN A 515 34.90 -5.82 -12.94
CA GLN A 515 34.47 -5.10 -14.14
C GLN A 515 34.41 -3.56 -14.01
N VAL A 516 34.89 -2.98 -12.91
CA VAL A 516 34.82 -1.52 -12.66
C VAL A 516 36.15 -0.78 -12.78
N ASP A 517 36.05 0.51 -13.16
CA ASP A 517 37.15 1.46 -13.27
C ASP A 517 37.91 1.71 -11.95
N ASN A 518 39.13 2.24 -12.05
CA ASN A 518 40.06 2.45 -10.91
C ASN A 518 39.44 3.22 -9.72
N HIS A 519 38.50 4.15 -9.97
CA HIS A 519 37.86 4.96 -8.93
C HIS A 519 36.90 4.15 -8.05
N HIS A 520 36.23 3.15 -8.63
CA HIS A 520 35.35 2.22 -7.90
C HIS A 520 36.17 1.15 -7.17
N LYS A 521 37.30 0.71 -7.73
CA LYS A 521 38.27 -0.18 -7.05
C LYS A 521 38.83 0.45 -5.77
N GLU A 522 39.13 1.74 -5.78
CA GLU A 522 39.55 2.47 -4.57
C GLU A 522 38.43 2.57 -3.51
N ALA A 523 37.19 2.80 -3.93
CA ALA A 523 36.04 2.84 -3.02
C ALA A 523 35.81 1.48 -2.34
N VAL A 524 35.87 0.40 -3.12
CA VAL A 524 35.81 -1.00 -2.65
C VAL A 524 36.96 -1.31 -1.68
N GLY A 525 38.19 -0.88 -1.99
CA GLY A 525 39.35 -1.00 -1.11
C GLY A 525 39.18 -0.26 0.23
N LYS A 526 38.62 0.96 0.20
CA LYS A 526 38.32 1.77 1.41
C LYS A 526 37.16 1.23 2.23
N MET A 527 36.20 0.54 1.61
CA MET A 527 35.05 -0.11 2.26
C MET A 527 35.40 -1.47 2.90
N GLY A 528 36.66 -1.93 2.83
CA GLY A 528 37.10 -3.16 3.50
C GLY A 528 36.82 -4.45 2.73
N PHE A 529 36.43 -4.34 1.47
CA PHE A 529 35.96 -5.45 0.63
C PHE A 529 36.97 -6.61 0.55
N VAL A 530 38.22 -6.28 0.22
CA VAL A 530 39.32 -7.25 0.12
C VAL A 530 39.53 -8.00 1.44
N LYS A 531 39.35 -7.34 2.58
CA LYS A 531 39.56 -7.94 3.91
C LYS A 531 38.47 -8.97 4.24
N VAL A 532 37.21 -8.64 3.94
CA VAL A 532 36.05 -9.51 4.21
C VAL A 532 36.00 -10.70 3.26
N THR A 533 36.17 -10.48 1.95
CA THR A 533 36.15 -11.59 0.96
C THR A 533 37.32 -12.54 1.17
N PHE A 534 38.53 -12.03 1.49
CA PHE A 534 39.64 -12.90 1.87
C PHE A 534 39.34 -13.67 3.15
N SER A 535 38.80 -13.05 4.20
CA SER A 535 38.45 -13.75 5.44
C SER A 535 37.40 -14.86 5.24
N SER A 536 36.33 -14.62 4.47
CA SER A 536 35.31 -15.64 4.19
C SER A 536 35.83 -16.77 3.28
N CYS A 537 36.73 -16.47 2.33
CA CYS A 537 37.45 -17.50 1.56
C CYS A 537 38.48 -18.27 2.41
N PHE A 538 39.15 -17.62 3.36
CA PHE A 538 40.14 -18.25 4.23
C PHE A 538 39.50 -19.19 5.26
N ILE A 539 38.36 -18.82 5.84
CA ILE A 539 37.62 -19.69 6.77
C ILE A 539 37.21 -21.00 6.08
N LYS A 540 36.78 -20.96 4.81
CA LYS A 540 36.46 -22.17 4.04
C LYS A 540 37.66 -23.08 3.79
N ASN A 541 38.81 -22.51 3.44
CA ASN A 541 40.03 -23.31 3.23
C ASN A 541 40.55 -23.95 4.53
N VAL A 542 40.31 -23.32 5.69
CA VAL A 542 40.70 -23.87 6.99
C VAL A 542 39.71 -24.95 7.46
N GLU A 543 38.41 -24.80 7.23
CA GLU A 543 37.41 -25.83 7.58
C GLU A 543 37.47 -27.08 6.71
N GLU A 544 37.78 -26.94 5.40
CA GLU A 544 38.03 -28.09 4.52
C GLU A 544 39.34 -28.81 4.87
N SER A 545 40.38 -28.08 5.32
CA SER A 545 41.66 -28.69 5.75
C SER A 545 41.60 -29.36 7.12
N VAL A 546 40.58 -29.07 7.95
CA VAL A 546 40.37 -29.72 9.26
C VAL A 546 39.46 -30.94 9.16
N LYS A 547 38.80 -31.15 8.01
CA LYS A 547 37.96 -32.34 7.71
C LYS A 547 38.62 -33.37 6.78
N SER A 548 39.84 -33.12 6.29
CA SER A 548 40.72 -34.12 5.64
C SER A 548 41.78 -34.60 6.61
#